data_AF-K2F813-F1
#
_entry.id   AF-K2F813-F1
#
_cell.length_a   1.000
_cell.length_b   1.000
_cell.length_c   1.000
_cell.angle_alpha   90.00
_cell.angle_beta   90.00
_cell.angle_gamma   90.00
#
_symmetry.space_group_name_H-M   'P 1'
#
loop_
_entity.id
_entity.type
_entity.pdbx_description
1 polymer ?
#
loop_
_entity_poly.entity_id
_entity_poly.type
_entity_poly.pdbx_seq_one_letter_code
_entity_poly.pdbx_strand_id
1 'polypeptide(L)' 'PMTMQDWETRLNRFIEATDRDVLQDAGKVTAEIAKAHAESEFEKYRIVQDRLFESDFDRVIRQIEADHKSGGDDE' A
#
# COMPACT_ATOMS: atom_id res chain seq x y z
N PRO A 1 -13.05 4.12 -14.74
CA PRO A 1 -12.60 4.05 -13.32
C PRO A 1 -13.02 5.31 -12.56
N MET A 2 -13.71 5.15 -11.41
CA MET A 2 -14.21 6.27 -10.61
C MET A 2 -13.08 7.04 -9.91
N THR A 3 -13.27 8.36 -9.77
CA THR A 3 -12.36 9.23 -9.03
C THR A 3 -12.65 9.19 -7.53
N MET A 4 -11.70 9.60 -6.69
CA MET A 4 -11.87 9.65 -5.25
C MET A 4 -13.06 10.53 -4.82
N GLN A 5 -13.35 11.58 -5.61
CA GLN A 5 -14.45 12.51 -5.38
C GLN A 5 -15.83 11.88 -5.68
N ASP A 6 -15.89 10.97 -6.66
CA ASP A 6 -17.10 10.20 -6.97
C ASP A 6 -17.42 9.21 -5.83
N TRP A 7 -16.39 8.63 -5.22
CA TRP A 7 -16.51 7.73 -4.08
C TRP A 7 -17.00 8.45 -2.81
N GLU A 8 -16.46 9.63 -2.53
CA GLU A 8 -16.90 10.49 -1.43
C GLU A 8 -18.39 10.83 -1.55
N THR A 9 -18.82 11.29 -2.73
CA THR A 9 -20.21 11.66 -2.98
C THR A 9 -21.17 10.48 -2.80
N ARG A 10 -20.77 9.29 -3.27
CA ARG A 10 -21.58 8.08 -3.16
C ARG A 10 -21.69 7.59 -1.71
N LEU A 11 -20.60 7.66 -0.95
CA LEU A 11 -20.57 7.26 0.46
C LEU A 11 -21.45 8.19 1.31
N ASN A 12 -21.33 9.51 1.11
CA ASN A 12 -22.11 10.49 1.85
C ASN A 12 -23.62 10.29 1.64
N ARG A 13 -24.05 10.09 0.38
CA ARG A 13 -25.46 9.78 0.06
C ARG A 13 -25.95 8.48 0.71
N PHE A 14 -25.09 7.48 0.86
CA PHE A 14 -25.45 6.23 1.53
C PHE A 14 -25.64 6.41 3.04
N ILE A 15 -24.79 7.22 3.67
CA ILE A 15 -24.89 7.50 5.12
C ILE A 15 -26.15 8.31 5.42
N GLU A 16 -26.44 9.36 4.64
CA GLU A 16 -27.66 10.17 4.74
C GLU A 16 -28.94 9.33 4.59
N ALA A 17 -28.95 8.36 3.66
CA ALA A 17 -30.09 7.48 3.42
C ALA A 17 -30.37 6.49 4.56
N THR A 18 -29.45 6.33 5.52
CA THR A 18 -29.59 5.42 6.66
C THR A 18 -30.01 6.12 7.95
N ASP A 19 -30.46 7.38 7.89
CA ASP A 19 -30.81 8.24 9.04
C ASP A 19 -29.70 8.31 10.10
N ARG A 20 -28.45 8.08 9.67
CA ARG A 20 -27.27 8.28 10.51
C ARG A 20 -26.79 9.69 10.26
N ASP A 21 -26.73 10.49 11.32
CA ASP A 21 -26.16 11.83 11.25
C ASP A 21 -24.76 11.76 10.64
N VAL A 22 -24.61 12.39 9.47
CA VAL A 22 -23.28 12.60 8.87
C VAL A 22 -22.54 13.52 9.82
N LEU A 23 -21.52 12.99 10.50
CA LEU A 23 -20.72 13.72 11.47
C LEU A 23 -19.94 14.84 10.75
N GLN A 24 -20.51 16.06 10.76
CA GLN A 24 -19.99 17.22 10.03
C GLN A 24 -18.58 17.64 10.50
N ASP A 25 -18.27 17.39 11.78
CA ASP A 25 -17.05 17.81 12.44
C ASP A 25 -16.33 16.63 13.11
N ALA A 26 -16.21 15.51 12.41
CA ALA A 26 -15.46 14.32 12.85
C ALA A 26 -13.95 14.60 12.94
N GLY A 27 -13.52 15.58 13.74
CA GLY A 27 -12.14 16.03 13.87
C GLY A 27 -11.56 16.49 12.54
N LYS A 28 -11.51 17.81 12.29
CA LYS A 28 -10.85 18.38 11.11
C LYS A 28 -9.34 18.11 11.13
N VAL A 29 -8.95 16.88 10.81
CA VAL A 29 -7.66 16.62 10.20
C VAL A 29 -7.81 17.12 8.77
N THR A 30 -7.29 18.30 8.48
CA THR A 30 -7.33 18.86 7.13
C THR A 30 -6.66 17.86 6.17
N ALA A 31 -7.06 17.89 4.90
CA ALA A 31 -6.42 17.06 3.87
C ALA A 31 -4.89 17.21 3.89
N GLU A 32 -4.38 18.39 4.27
CA GLU A 32 -2.97 18.67 4.47
C GLU A 32 -2.35 17.86 5.62
N ILE A 33 -3.02 17.76 6.78
CA ILE A 33 -2.51 16.98 7.92
C ILE A 33 -2.57 15.48 7.60
N ALA A 34 -3.65 15.01 6.96
CA ALA A 34 -3.76 13.62 6.52
C ALA A 34 -2.68 13.27 5.49
N LYS A 35 -2.41 14.17 4.54
CA LYS A 35 -1.35 14.02 3.55
C LYS A 35 0.03 14.01 4.20
N ALA A 36 0.31 14.96 5.10
CA ALA A 36 1.58 15.01 5.82
C ALA A 36 1.81 13.75 6.67
N HIS A 37 0.75 13.23 7.30
CA HIS A 37 0.82 11.97 8.03
C HIS A 37 1.08 10.78 7.09
N ALA A 38 0.38 10.70 5.97
CA ALA A 38 0.60 9.65 4.97
C ALA A 38 2.02 9.69 4.39
N GLU A 39 2.56 10.87 4.08
CA GLU A 39 3.94 11.05 3.61
C GLU A 39 4.97 10.66 4.67
N SER A 40 4.75 11.05 5.93
CA SER A 40 5.56 10.65 7.09
C SER A 40 5.63 9.13 7.26
N GLU A 41 4.47 8.48 7.22
CA GLU A 41 4.41 7.02 7.38
C GLU A 41 5.00 6.32 6.16
N PHE A 42 4.71 6.79 4.95
CA PHE A 42 5.27 6.23 3.71
C PHE A 42 6.81 6.23 3.74
N GLU A 43 7.45 7.31 4.18
CA GLU A 43 8.91 7.39 4.25
C GLU A 43 9.50 6.35 5.22
N LYS A 44 8.85 6.13 6.37
CA LYS A 44 9.25 5.10 7.35
C LYS A 44 9.16 3.70 6.76
N TYR A 45 8.03 3.38 6.14
CA TYR A 45 7.80 2.03 5.59
C TYR A 45 8.59 1.78 4.30
N ARG A 46 8.89 2.80 3.49
CA ARG A 46 9.73 2.69 2.29
C ARG A 46 11.13 2.17 2.62
N ILE A 47 11.78 2.73 3.63
CA ILE A 47 13.14 2.33 4.02
C ILE A 47 13.17 0.87 4.49
N VAL A 48 12.14 0.45 5.22
CA VAL A 48 12.00 -0.94 5.68
C VAL A 48 11.74 -1.87 4.50
N GLN A 49 10.86 -1.47 3.58
CA GLN A 49 10.53 -2.25 2.39
C GLN A 49 11.74 -2.40 1.47
N ASP A 50 12.51 -1.34 1.23
CA ASP A 50 13.73 -1.37 0.42
C ASP A 50 14.80 -2.30 1.03
N ARG A 51 14.93 -2.33 2.36
CA ARG A 51 15.90 -3.21 3.04
C ARG A 51 15.54 -4.69 2.96
N LEU A 52 14.25 -5.01 2.87
CA LEU A 52 13.73 -6.37 2.78
C LEU A 52 13.30 -6.73 1.36
N PHE A 53 13.53 -5.84 0.39
CA PHE A 53 13.15 -6.04 -0.99
C PHE A 53 14.07 -7.09 -1.62
N GLU A 54 13.57 -8.31 -1.65
CA GLU A 54 14.10 -9.35 -2.52
C GLU A 54 13.42 -9.21 -3.88
N SER A 55 14.18 -8.76 -4.88
CA SER A 55 13.68 -8.71 -6.25
C SER A 55 13.32 -10.11 -6.71
N ASP A 56 12.15 -10.27 -7.36
CA ASP A 56 11.80 -11.54 -8.02
C ASP A 56 12.90 -11.98 -9.01
N PHE A 57 13.68 -11.03 -9.54
CA PHE A 57 14.85 -11.31 -10.36
C PHE A 57 15.98 -11.97 -9.55
N ASP A 58 16.30 -11.46 -8.37
CA ASP A 58 17.32 -12.05 -7.48
C ASP A 58 16.90 -13.44 -6.99
N ARG A 59 15.59 -13.65 -6.80
CA ARG A 59 15.03 -14.97 -6.49
C ARG A 59 15.21 -15.94 -7.65
N VAL A 60 14.97 -15.50 -8.89
CA VAL A 60 15.16 -16.33 -10.10
C VAL A 60 16.63 -16.63 -10.35
N ILE A 61 17.53 -15.65 -10.20
CA ILE A 61 18.99 -15.87 -10.32
C ILE A 61 19.46 -16.91 -9.29
N ARG A 62 19.04 -16.78 -8.03
CA ARG A 62 19.37 -17.78 -6.99
C ARG A 62 18.83 -19.17 -7.28
N GLN A 63 17.62 -19.26 -7.86
CA GLN A 63 17.05 -20.55 -8.27
C GLN A 63 17.90 -21.20 -9.37
N ILE A 64 18.30 -20.42 -10.39
CA ILE A 64 19.15 -20.90 -11.48
C ILE A 64 20.53 -21.34 -10.95
N GLU A 65 21.15 -20.57 -10.04
CA GLU A 65 22.43 -20.93 -9.43
C GLU A 65 22.34 -22.19 -8.55
N ALA A 66 21.24 -22.38 -7.84
CA ALA A 66 20.99 -23.57 -7.03
C ALA A 66 20.83 -24.83 -7.92
N ASP A 67 20.06 -24.71 -9.00
CA ASP A 67 19.85 -25.80 -9.97
C ASP A 67 21.18 -26.18 -10.66
N HIS A 68 22.05 -25.20 -10.94
CA HIS A 68 23.37 -25.43 -11.55
C HIS A 68 24.37 -26.11 -10.60
N LYS A 69 24.27 -25.89 -9.28
CA LYS A 69 25.12 -26.56 -8.28
C LYS A 69 24.68 -28.01 -8.03
N SER A 70 23.38 -28.30 -8.09
CA SER A 70 22.87 -29.66 -7.92
C SER A 70 23.20 -30.61 -9.09
N GLY A 71 23.63 -30.09 -10.24
CA GLY A 71 24.03 -30.90 -11.40
C GLY A 71 25.54 -31.17 -11.51
N GLY A 72 26.35 -30.66 -10.56
CA GLY A 72 27.81 -30.78 -10.60
C GLY A 72 28.43 -31.77 -9.60
N ASP A 73 27.62 -32.40 -8.74
CA ASP A 73 28.08 -33.37 -7.74
C ASP A 73 27.93 -34.84 -8.21
N ASP A 74 27.58 -35.08 -9.48
CA ASP A 74 27.38 -36.41 -10.09
C ASP A 74 28.47 -36.80 -11.14
N GLU A 75 29.65 -36.17 -11.14
CA GLU A 75 30.84 -36.65 -11.89
C GLU A 75 32.12 -36.72 -11.05
#